data_AF-A0A816GSQ6-F1
#
_entry.id   AF-A0A816GSQ6-F1
#
_cell.length_a   1.000
_cell.length_b   1.000
_cell.length_c   1.000
_cell.angle_alpha   90.00
_cell.angle_beta   90.00
_cell.angle_gamma   90.00
#
_symmetry.space_group_name_H-M   'P 1'
#
loop_
_entity.id
_entity.type
_entity.pdbx_description
1 polymer ?
#
loop_
_entity_poly.entity_id
_entity_poly.type
_entity_poly.pdbx_seq_one_letter_code
_entity_poly.pdbx_strand_id
1 'polypeptide(L)'
;MFFLGLELDLNQIKANWKVTIPVACASIIVPVGIGCAVALWFYELNDGIVASKTAFILFIASGFGFSAFPVLATLLNSMNLLNKPIGIQTVSLAAVEDIVVWVVLAVASAFSSGGSALQGLYTLLLTLAFIAIMVFAIRPIFGRIHGFYHKKEDDCNVYIVVGCFLLLLIASFTTEVMGIHAFFGAFIAGLCIPRKGELVEFLSIRIELIIVEFFLPLYFANSGLKTRLNLLNTGRAWWTLAVLVIIASVSKIVPVTIATKIFSRRSWYYCASMGVLMNTRGIVQLVVLNIGVQLKVISPVIFAMFVLMATILTLATSPILSFLYKRDSDPKVLEESRTAHDLHLALEGEVNLENKSENGTIDNDAIIPPKKRSETSIKTISDGRSYSIAIHPRPSSSGHEISTVTKDNALQRKCSRMTLF
;
A
#
# COMPACT_ATOMS: atom_id res chain seq x y z
N MET A 1 9.99 9.61 -3.41
CA MET A 1 8.60 10.11 -3.38
C MET A 1 8.04 10.40 -4.75
N PHE A 2 8.78 11.09 -5.64
CA PHE A 2 8.36 11.22 -7.04
C PHE A 2 8.06 9.88 -7.72
N PHE A 3 8.99 8.91 -7.67
CA PHE A 3 8.77 7.56 -8.20
C PHE A 3 7.59 6.84 -7.57
N LEU A 4 7.40 6.99 -6.26
CA LEU A 4 6.24 6.44 -5.56
C LEU A 4 4.92 6.97 -6.16
N GLY A 5 4.83 8.29 -6.38
CA GLY A 5 3.69 8.89 -7.07
C GLY A 5 3.55 8.44 -8.52
N LEU A 6 4.67 8.19 -9.21
CA LEU A 6 4.69 7.68 -10.58
C LEU A 6 4.20 6.22 -10.68
N GLU A 7 4.43 5.41 -9.65
CA GLU A 7 4.13 3.98 -9.62
C GLU A 7 2.72 3.66 -9.07
N LEU A 8 2.15 4.51 -8.21
CA LEU A 8 0.82 4.36 -7.57
C LEU A 8 -0.43 4.26 -8.51
N ASP A 9 -0.87 3.08 -8.94
CA ASP A 9 -1.95 2.99 -9.96
C ASP A 9 -3.35 3.21 -9.38
N LEU A 10 -3.86 4.44 -9.55
CA LEU A 10 -5.21 4.84 -9.14
C LEU A 10 -6.31 3.99 -9.79
N ASN A 11 -6.08 3.38 -10.95
CA ASN A 11 -7.09 2.53 -11.59
C ASN A 11 -7.26 1.19 -10.86
N GLN A 12 -6.18 0.62 -10.31
CA GLN A 12 -6.24 -0.59 -9.49
C GLN A 12 -7.01 -0.33 -8.19
N ILE A 13 -6.80 0.84 -7.57
CA ILE A 13 -7.57 1.28 -6.39
C ILE A 13 -9.06 1.41 -6.73
N LYS A 14 -9.40 1.99 -7.89
CA LYS A 14 -10.79 2.13 -8.35
C LYS A 14 -11.48 0.80 -8.60
N ALA A 15 -10.79 -0.22 -9.08
CA ALA A 15 -11.39 -1.53 -9.36
C ALA A 15 -11.93 -2.21 -8.09
N ASN A 16 -11.23 -2.07 -6.96
CA ASN A 16 -11.55 -2.75 -5.70
C ASN A 16 -11.96 -1.79 -4.56
N TRP A 17 -12.38 -0.57 -4.90
CA TRP A 17 -12.56 0.52 -3.93
C TRP A 17 -13.52 0.19 -2.78
N LYS A 18 -14.57 -0.61 -3.01
CA LYS A 18 -15.56 -1.02 -2.01
C LYS A 18 -14.93 -1.79 -0.83
N VAL A 19 -13.82 -2.47 -1.09
CA VAL A 19 -13.06 -3.21 -0.07
C VAL A 19 -11.85 -2.40 0.37
N THR A 20 -11.12 -1.82 -0.58
CA THR A 20 -9.86 -1.10 -0.29
C THR A 20 -10.09 0.11 0.61
N ILE A 21 -11.11 0.93 0.35
CA ILE A 21 -11.33 2.18 1.11
C ILE A 21 -11.72 1.92 2.57
N PRO A 22 -12.72 1.07 2.89
CA PRO A 22 -13.05 0.81 4.28
C PRO A 22 -11.91 0.17 5.09
N VAL A 23 -11.16 -0.75 4.47
CA VAL A 23 -9.98 -1.34 5.13
C VAL A 23 -8.89 -0.30 5.33
N ALA A 24 -8.67 0.60 4.36
CA ALA A 24 -7.74 1.73 4.49
C ALA A 24 -8.11 2.63 5.66
N CYS A 25 -9.39 3.01 5.76
CA CYS A 25 -9.89 3.81 6.88
C CYS A 25 -9.64 3.12 8.23
N ALA A 26 -9.95 1.82 8.35
CA ALA A 26 -9.69 1.07 9.57
C ALA A 26 -8.19 1.00 9.91
N SER A 27 -7.35 0.81 8.89
CA SER A 27 -5.89 0.74 9.02
C SER A 27 -5.23 2.07 9.37
N ILE A 28 -5.93 3.19 9.20
CA ILE A 28 -5.41 4.53 9.52
C ILE A 28 -6.02 5.03 10.83
N ILE A 29 -7.35 5.07 10.93
CA ILE A 29 -8.06 5.70 12.04
C ILE A 29 -7.72 5.03 13.37
N VAL A 30 -7.67 3.70 13.41
CA VAL A 30 -7.43 2.96 14.66
C VAL A 30 -5.99 3.15 15.15
N PRO A 31 -4.92 2.91 14.36
CA PRO A 31 -3.57 3.18 14.84
C PRO A 31 -3.29 4.66 15.08
N VAL A 32 -3.85 5.58 14.30
CA VAL A 32 -3.71 7.02 14.56
C VAL A 32 -4.35 7.38 15.90
N GLY A 33 -5.55 6.89 16.19
CA GLY A 33 -6.20 7.11 17.48
C GLY A 33 -5.38 6.55 18.66
N ILE A 34 -4.86 5.33 18.53
CA ILE A 34 -3.97 4.72 19.52
C ILE A 34 -2.67 5.51 19.64
N GLY A 35 -2.10 5.95 18.53
CA GLY A 35 -0.91 6.78 18.48
C GLY A 35 -1.12 8.14 19.15
N CYS A 36 -2.30 8.75 19.06
CA CYS A 36 -2.66 9.94 19.83
C CYS A 36 -2.65 9.66 21.34
N ALA A 37 -3.18 8.52 21.79
CA ALA A 37 -3.15 8.13 23.19
C ALA A 37 -1.71 7.90 23.69
N VAL A 38 -0.88 7.22 22.89
CA VAL A 38 0.55 7.03 23.15
C VAL A 38 1.29 8.36 23.19
N ALA A 39 0.94 9.31 22.32
CA ALA A 39 1.52 10.65 22.33
C ALA A 39 1.17 11.41 23.61
N LEU A 40 -0.08 11.36 24.08
CA LEU A 40 -0.47 11.98 25.33
C LEU A 40 0.30 11.38 26.51
N TRP A 41 0.47 10.05 26.52
CA TRP A 41 1.27 9.35 27.51
C TRP A 41 2.74 9.82 27.50
N PHE A 42 3.40 9.85 26.34
CA PHE A 42 4.76 10.38 26.22
C PHE A 42 4.88 11.85 26.65
N TYR A 43 3.86 12.65 26.36
CA TYR A 43 3.84 14.06 26.74
C TYR A 43 3.77 14.24 28.26
N GLU A 44 3.02 13.40 28.97
CA GLU A 44 2.93 13.42 30.44
C GLU A 44 4.22 12.93 31.13
N LEU A 45 4.94 11.99 30.52
CA LEU A 45 6.24 11.53 31.02
C LEU A 45 7.36 12.58 30.88
N ASN A 46 7.09 13.71 30.22
CA ASN A 46 7.90 14.91 30.18
C ASN A 46 9.37 14.67 29.72
N ASP A 47 9.53 13.88 28.65
CA ASP A 47 10.82 13.52 28.02
C ASP A 47 11.55 14.69 27.31
N GLY A 48 11.42 15.93 27.81
CA GLY A 48 12.06 17.11 27.23
C GLY A 48 11.41 17.59 25.92
N ILE A 49 10.08 17.45 25.80
CA ILE A 49 9.31 17.88 24.63
C ILE A 49 9.10 19.41 24.70
N VAL A 50 9.74 20.14 23.79
CA VAL A 50 9.67 21.62 23.72
C VAL A 50 8.62 22.10 22.70
N ALA A 51 8.04 21.18 21.92
CA ALA A 51 7.13 21.52 20.83
C ALA A 51 5.66 21.67 21.26
N SER A 52 4.87 22.32 20.40
CA SER A 52 3.42 22.38 20.52
C SER A 52 2.84 20.97 20.70
N LYS A 53 2.02 20.79 21.75
CA LYS A 53 1.33 19.53 22.07
C LYS A 53 0.61 18.94 20.85
N THR A 54 -0.03 19.79 20.04
CA THR A 54 -0.74 19.37 18.82
C THR A 54 0.21 18.80 17.77
N ALA A 55 1.33 19.47 17.52
CA ALA A 55 2.33 18.98 16.58
C ALA A 55 2.92 17.65 17.06
N PHE A 56 3.25 17.54 18.36
CA PHE A 56 3.75 16.31 18.96
C PHE A 56 2.77 15.14 18.76
N ILE A 57 1.49 15.34 19.09
CA ILE A 57 0.45 14.33 18.89
C ILE A 57 0.35 13.91 17.44
N LEU A 58 0.30 14.86 16.49
CA LEU A 58 0.21 14.55 15.08
C LEU A 58 1.42 13.75 14.60
N PHE A 59 2.64 14.13 14.98
CA PHE A 59 3.85 13.41 14.58
C PHE A 59 3.92 11.99 15.16
N ILE A 60 3.62 11.80 16.44
CA ILE A 60 3.62 10.46 17.06
C ILE A 60 2.50 9.58 16.49
N ALA A 61 1.28 10.13 16.36
CA ALA A 61 0.14 9.41 15.79
C ALA A 61 0.38 8.99 14.33
N SER A 62 1.01 9.87 13.56
CA SER A 62 1.42 9.60 12.19
C SER A 62 2.42 8.43 12.12
N GLY A 63 3.38 8.36 13.05
CA GLY A 63 4.33 7.27 13.16
C GLY A 63 3.70 5.89 13.40
N PHE A 64 2.53 5.83 14.07
CA PHE A 64 1.76 4.60 14.27
C PHE A 64 0.93 4.22 13.04
N GLY A 65 0.33 5.21 12.38
CA GLY A 65 -0.58 5.03 11.26
C GLY A 65 0.06 4.58 9.95
N PHE A 66 1.37 4.75 9.76
CA PHE A 66 1.94 4.69 8.40
C PHE A 66 2.64 3.37 8.08
N SER A 67 2.31 2.80 6.93
CA SER A 67 3.00 1.65 6.36
C SER A 67 3.90 2.10 5.20
N ALA A 68 4.74 1.20 4.69
CA ALA A 68 5.64 1.53 3.59
C ALA A 68 5.32 0.69 2.36
N PHE A 69 4.61 1.28 1.39
CA PHE A 69 4.31 0.62 0.12
C PHE A 69 5.56 0.06 -0.58
N PRO A 70 6.70 0.77 -0.71
CA PRO A 70 7.85 0.23 -1.43
C PRO A 70 8.42 -1.04 -0.79
N VAL A 71 8.61 -1.01 0.54
CA VAL A 71 9.16 -2.15 1.29
C VAL A 71 8.20 -3.35 1.22
N LEU A 72 6.91 -3.08 1.34
CA LEU A 72 5.86 -4.08 1.20
C LEU A 72 5.86 -4.70 -0.21
N ALA A 73 5.96 -3.89 -1.27
CA ALA A 73 5.98 -4.38 -2.65
C ALA A 73 7.20 -5.28 -2.89
N THR A 74 8.38 -4.89 -2.39
CA THR A 74 9.59 -5.72 -2.43
C THR A 74 9.42 -7.02 -1.63
N LEU A 75 8.83 -6.97 -0.43
CA LEU A 75 8.55 -8.16 0.39
C LEU A 75 7.57 -9.12 -0.31
N LEU A 76 6.47 -8.60 -0.85
CA LEU A 76 5.50 -9.41 -1.59
C LEU A 76 6.13 -10.01 -2.84
N ASN A 77 7.01 -9.29 -3.50
CA ASN A 77 7.74 -9.80 -4.64
C ASN A 77 8.71 -10.94 -4.24
N SER A 78 9.51 -10.75 -3.19
CA SER A 78 10.44 -11.80 -2.73
C SER A 78 9.73 -13.08 -2.29
N MET A 79 8.48 -12.96 -1.82
CA MET A 79 7.62 -14.08 -1.46
C MET A 79 6.76 -14.61 -2.62
N ASN A 80 6.92 -14.10 -3.85
CA ASN A 80 6.10 -14.44 -5.03
C ASN A 80 4.58 -14.26 -4.80
N LEU A 81 4.20 -13.27 -4.00
CA LEU A 81 2.82 -12.92 -3.66
C LEU A 81 2.33 -11.66 -4.39
N LEU A 82 3.22 -10.86 -5.00
CA LEU A 82 2.88 -9.55 -5.59
C LEU A 82 1.72 -9.61 -6.59
N ASN A 83 1.73 -10.62 -7.47
CA ASN A 83 0.70 -10.81 -8.50
C ASN A 83 -0.49 -11.65 -8.03
N LYS A 84 -0.49 -12.12 -6.78
CA LYS A 84 -1.62 -12.85 -6.21
C LYS A 84 -2.69 -11.89 -5.70
N PRO A 85 -3.95 -12.33 -5.53
CA PRO A 85 -5.02 -11.46 -5.03
C PRO A 85 -4.67 -10.74 -3.73
N ILE A 86 -3.99 -11.44 -2.79
CA ILE A 86 -3.52 -10.85 -1.54
C ILE A 86 -2.51 -9.72 -1.80
N GLY A 87 -1.54 -9.91 -2.70
CA GLY A 87 -0.53 -8.91 -3.01
C GLY A 87 -1.12 -7.67 -3.65
N ILE A 88 -1.97 -7.84 -4.68
CA ILE A 88 -2.64 -6.74 -5.38
C ILE A 88 -3.51 -5.93 -4.42
N GLN A 89 -4.29 -6.60 -3.56
CA GLN A 89 -5.16 -5.94 -2.58
C GLN A 89 -4.35 -5.19 -1.51
N THR A 90 -3.28 -5.80 -1.01
CA THR A 90 -2.39 -5.21 0.00
C THR A 90 -1.63 -4.00 -0.56
N VAL A 91 -1.11 -4.10 -1.78
CA VAL A 91 -0.46 -3.00 -2.50
C VAL A 91 -1.42 -1.83 -2.69
N SER A 92 -2.64 -2.10 -3.14
CA SER A 92 -3.66 -1.06 -3.32
C SER A 92 -4.02 -0.37 -2.00
N LEU A 93 -4.06 -1.12 -0.90
CA LEU A 93 -4.31 -0.61 0.43
C LEU A 93 -3.16 0.31 0.91
N ALA A 94 -1.91 -0.16 0.82
CA ALA A 94 -0.74 0.64 1.19
C ALA A 94 -0.60 1.91 0.33
N ALA A 95 -0.96 1.84 -0.95
CA ALA A 95 -0.99 3.01 -1.83
C ALA A 95 -1.97 4.09 -1.33
N VAL A 96 -3.17 3.70 -0.90
CA VAL A 96 -4.13 4.65 -0.30
C VAL A 96 -3.57 5.25 0.99
N GLU A 97 -2.96 4.43 1.85
CA GLU A 97 -2.33 4.92 3.08
C GLU A 97 -1.23 5.95 2.78
N ASP A 98 -0.35 5.69 1.83
CA ASP A 98 0.72 6.61 1.45
C ASP A 98 0.18 7.98 1.01
N ILE A 99 -0.93 8.03 0.28
CA ILE A 99 -1.58 9.31 -0.07
C ILE A 99 -2.02 10.06 1.20
N VAL A 100 -2.68 9.35 2.13
CA VAL A 100 -3.17 9.95 3.38
C VAL A 100 -2.02 10.40 4.27
N VAL A 101 -0.93 9.63 4.35
CA VAL A 101 0.29 9.97 5.09
C VAL A 101 0.79 11.35 4.71
N TRP A 102 0.92 11.60 3.41
CA TRP A 102 1.46 12.86 2.91
C TRP A 102 0.53 14.04 3.17
N VAL A 103 -0.80 13.82 3.11
CA VAL A 103 -1.78 14.85 3.50
C VAL A 103 -1.69 15.15 5.00
N VAL A 104 -1.63 14.12 5.85
CA VAL A 104 -1.49 14.29 7.30
C VAL A 104 -0.18 14.98 7.66
N LEU A 105 0.93 14.60 7.03
CA LEU A 105 2.22 15.25 7.23
C LEU A 105 2.19 16.72 6.81
N ALA A 106 1.53 17.03 5.69
CA ALA A 106 1.40 18.41 5.23
C ALA A 106 0.65 19.27 6.25
N VAL A 107 -0.46 18.76 6.78
CA VAL A 107 -1.23 19.41 7.84
C VAL A 107 -0.40 19.54 9.12
N ALA A 108 0.27 18.46 9.56
CA ALA A 108 1.10 18.48 10.76
C ALA A 108 2.24 19.49 10.67
N SER A 109 2.87 19.61 9.51
CA SER A 109 3.95 20.57 9.25
C SER A 109 3.43 22.00 9.33
N ALA A 110 2.26 22.28 8.73
CA ALA A 110 1.61 23.59 8.79
C ALA A 110 1.29 24.05 10.23
N PHE A 111 0.91 23.13 11.11
CA PHE A 111 0.65 23.42 12.53
C PHE A 111 1.91 23.45 13.41
N SER A 112 3.05 22.96 12.91
CA SER A 112 4.31 22.93 13.68
C SER A 112 5.02 24.27 13.73
N SER A 113 4.76 25.18 12.78
CA SER A 113 5.50 26.45 12.62
C SER A 113 5.17 27.52 13.68
N GLY A 114 4.46 27.19 14.76
CA GLY A 114 4.12 28.13 15.85
C GLY A 114 3.18 29.27 15.44
N GLY A 115 2.61 29.21 14.24
CA GLY A 115 1.69 30.19 13.70
C GLY A 115 0.33 30.17 14.40
N SER A 116 -0.38 31.31 14.34
CA SER A 116 -1.79 31.38 14.74
C SER A 116 -2.64 30.37 13.95
N ALA A 117 -3.82 30.00 14.45
CA ALA A 117 -4.76 29.11 13.74
C ALA A 117 -5.07 29.61 12.30
N LEU A 118 -4.99 30.93 12.09
CA LEU A 118 -5.13 31.60 10.80
C LEU A 118 -4.01 31.22 9.81
N GLN A 119 -2.78 31.08 10.28
CA GLN A 119 -1.65 30.64 9.46
C GLN A 119 -1.80 29.17 9.06
N GLY A 120 -2.24 28.31 9.98
CA GLY A 120 -2.56 26.91 9.67
C GLY A 120 -3.66 26.78 8.60
N LEU A 121 -4.73 27.59 8.72
CA LEU A 121 -5.80 27.64 7.71
C LEU A 121 -5.29 28.17 6.36
N TYR A 122 -4.45 29.20 6.37
CA TYR A 122 -3.83 29.74 5.16
C TYR A 122 -3.00 28.69 4.42
N THR A 123 -2.12 27.96 5.13
CA THR A 123 -1.32 26.88 4.55
C THR A 123 -2.20 25.74 4.02
N LEU A 124 -3.27 25.39 4.75
CA LEU A 124 -4.22 24.36 4.29
C LEU A 124 -4.93 24.78 2.99
N LEU A 125 -5.42 26.01 2.89
CA LEU A 125 -6.06 26.52 1.67
C LEU A 125 -5.08 26.60 0.49
N LEU A 126 -3.85 27.06 0.73
CA LEU A 126 -2.79 27.04 -0.27
C LEU A 126 -2.49 25.61 -0.75
N THR A 127 -2.44 24.65 0.17
CA THR A 127 -2.21 23.22 -0.16
C THR A 127 -3.32 22.68 -1.06
N LEU A 128 -4.58 22.96 -0.72
CA LEU A 128 -5.73 22.55 -1.53
C LEU A 128 -5.71 23.20 -2.92
N ALA A 129 -5.39 24.49 -3.00
CA ALA A 129 -5.23 25.20 -4.27
C ALA A 129 -4.10 24.60 -5.12
N PHE A 130 -2.94 24.29 -4.51
CA PHE A 130 -1.84 23.62 -5.17
C PHE A 130 -2.23 22.25 -5.74
N ILE A 131 -2.90 21.41 -4.94
CA ILE A 131 -3.40 20.10 -5.39
C ILE A 131 -4.37 20.29 -6.56
N ALA A 132 -5.31 21.24 -6.47
CA ALA A 132 -6.26 21.53 -7.52
C ALA A 132 -5.56 21.94 -8.83
N ILE A 133 -4.55 22.82 -8.77
CA ILE A 133 -3.76 23.22 -9.94
C ILE A 133 -3.04 22.01 -10.54
N MET A 134 -2.40 21.18 -9.70
CA MET A 134 -1.68 19.99 -10.16
C MET A 134 -2.62 18.99 -10.87
N VAL A 135 -3.79 18.74 -10.29
CA VAL A 135 -4.76 17.77 -10.81
C VAL A 135 -5.52 18.29 -12.04
N PHE A 136 -5.96 19.55 -12.03
CA PHE A 136 -6.85 20.10 -13.07
C PHE A 136 -6.14 20.88 -14.17
N ALA A 137 -4.92 21.40 -13.93
CA ALA A 137 -4.14 22.09 -14.96
C ALA A 137 -2.94 21.25 -15.41
N ILE A 138 -2.04 20.89 -14.49
CA ILE A 138 -0.77 20.26 -14.87
C ILE A 138 -0.96 18.85 -15.43
N ARG A 139 -1.72 17.99 -14.76
CA ARG A 139 -1.99 16.62 -15.21
C ARG A 139 -2.58 16.55 -16.64
N PRO A 140 -3.62 17.33 -17.02
CA PRO A 140 -4.12 17.31 -18.40
C PRO A 140 -3.15 17.95 -19.39
N ILE A 141 -2.36 18.96 -19.00
CA ILE A 141 -1.30 19.52 -19.87
C ILE A 141 -0.28 18.43 -20.21
N PHE A 142 0.26 17.74 -19.20
CA PHE A 142 1.19 16.62 -19.41
C PHE A 142 0.56 15.48 -20.21
N GLY A 143 -0.72 15.17 -19.97
CA GLY A 143 -1.47 14.18 -20.75
C GLY A 143 -1.57 14.56 -22.25
N ARG A 144 -1.81 15.83 -22.57
CA ARG A 144 -1.86 16.33 -23.95
C ARG A 144 -0.49 16.33 -24.62
N ILE A 145 0.54 16.82 -23.92
CA ILE A 145 1.94 16.83 -24.40
C ILE A 145 2.37 15.41 -24.72
N HIS A 146 2.19 14.48 -23.78
CA HIS A 146 2.53 13.08 -23.98
C HIS A 146 1.79 12.46 -25.18
N GLY A 147 0.47 12.69 -25.30
CA GLY A 147 -0.32 12.21 -26.43
C GLY A 147 0.10 12.79 -27.80
N PHE A 148 0.73 13.96 -27.82
CA PHE A 148 1.26 14.58 -29.05
C PHE A 148 2.57 13.94 -29.49
N TYR A 149 3.48 13.67 -28.56
CA TYR A 149 4.79 13.07 -28.86
C TYR A 149 4.73 11.56 -29.11
N HIS A 150 3.86 10.82 -28.40
CA HIS A 150 3.66 9.38 -28.61
C HIS A 150 3.13 9.06 -30.02
N LYS A 151 2.39 9.99 -30.65
CA LYS A 151 1.92 9.83 -32.04
C LYS A 151 3.03 9.92 -33.09
N LYS A 152 4.24 10.36 -32.72
CA LYS A 152 5.38 10.54 -33.63
C LYS A 152 6.41 9.41 -33.57
N GLU A 153 6.05 8.25 -33.01
CA GLU A 153 6.93 7.06 -32.86
C GLU A 153 8.19 7.29 -32.01
N ASP A 154 8.25 8.40 -31.27
CA ASP A 154 9.38 8.78 -30.43
C ASP A 154 8.93 8.83 -28.95
N ASP A 155 8.58 7.66 -28.43
CA ASP A 155 7.94 7.47 -27.11
C ASP A 155 8.79 7.98 -25.93
N CYS A 156 10.09 8.21 -26.16
CA CYS A 156 11.07 8.63 -25.15
C CYS A 156 11.82 9.91 -25.53
N ASN A 157 11.09 10.95 -25.94
CA ASN A 157 11.68 12.25 -26.20
C ASN A 157 12.31 12.85 -24.92
N VAL A 158 13.60 13.20 -24.99
CA VAL A 158 14.38 13.86 -23.91
C VAL A 158 13.64 15.05 -23.30
N TYR A 159 12.87 15.80 -24.11
CA TYR A 159 12.10 16.95 -23.62
C TYR A 159 11.01 16.56 -22.60
N ILE A 160 10.37 15.40 -22.74
CA ILE A 160 9.35 14.93 -21.78
C ILE A 160 10.00 14.58 -20.45
N VAL A 161 11.17 13.92 -20.49
CA VAL A 161 11.94 13.57 -19.30
C VAL A 161 12.40 14.83 -18.57
N VAL A 162 12.95 15.80 -19.30
CA VAL A 162 13.33 17.12 -18.74
C VAL A 162 12.11 17.83 -18.15
N GLY A 163 10.96 17.79 -18.83
CA GLY A 163 9.70 18.32 -18.32
C GLY A 163 9.26 17.67 -17.00
N CYS A 164 9.40 16.35 -16.87
CA CYS A 164 9.11 15.62 -15.63
C CYS A 164 10.02 16.05 -14.48
N PHE A 165 11.32 16.22 -14.75
CA PHE A 165 12.28 16.73 -13.75
C PHE A 165 12.01 18.18 -13.35
N LEU A 166 11.69 19.05 -14.30
CA LEU A 166 11.31 20.43 -14.01
C LEU A 166 10.04 20.49 -13.16
N LEU A 167 9.03 19.68 -13.51
CA LEU A 167 7.81 19.59 -12.72
C LEU A 167 8.10 19.13 -11.29
N LEU A 168 8.93 18.10 -11.12
CA LEU A 168 9.40 17.63 -9.82
C LEU A 168 10.04 18.77 -9.02
N LEU A 169 11.01 19.48 -9.58
CA LEU A 169 11.72 20.56 -8.89
C LEU A 169 10.81 21.73 -8.53
N ILE A 170 9.97 22.19 -9.46
CA ILE A 170 9.03 23.29 -9.25
C ILE A 170 8.01 22.92 -8.17
N ALA A 171 7.43 21.71 -8.24
CA ALA A 171 6.46 21.24 -7.26
C ALA A 171 7.09 21.13 -5.86
N SER A 172 8.27 20.51 -5.75
CA SER A 172 9.02 20.42 -4.50
C SER A 172 9.34 21.79 -3.91
N PHE A 173 9.89 22.70 -4.72
CA PHE A 173 10.22 24.05 -4.29
C PHE A 173 8.99 24.82 -3.81
N THR A 174 7.90 24.77 -4.56
CA THR A 174 6.64 25.46 -4.21
C THR A 174 6.12 24.98 -2.86
N THR A 175 6.10 23.66 -2.62
CA THR A 175 5.62 23.11 -1.34
C THR A 175 6.54 23.41 -0.16
N GLU A 176 7.85 23.57 -0.39
CA GLU A 176 8.80 23.97 0.65
C GLU A 176 8.56 25.43 1.04
N VAL A 177 8.37 26.33 0.06
CA VAL A 177 8.07 27.75 0.30
C VAL A 177 6.73 27.94 1.03
N MET A 178 5.76 27.05 0.82
CA MET A 178 4.48 27.06 1.53
C MET A 178 4.57 26.58 3.00
N GLY A 179 5.74 26.10 3.45
CA GLY A 179 5.93 25.58 4.81
C GLY A 179 5.38 24.16 5.02
N ILE A 180 5.30 23.36 3.95
CA ILE A 180 4.87 21.96 3.99
C ILE A 180 6.11 21.08 4.11
N HIS A 181 6.59 20.53 3.00
CA HIS A 181 7.85 19.84 2.82
C HIS A 181 7.97 19.44 1.35
N ALA A 182 9.16 19.55 0.78
CA ALA A 182 9.46 19.26 -0.63
C ALA A 182 9.04 17.85 -1.09
N PHE A 183 9.00 16.87 -0.18
CA PHE A 183 8.58 15.50 -0.48
C PHE A 183 7.11 15.41 -0.91
N PHE A 184 6.25 16.27 -0.36
CA PHE A 184 4.83 16.33 -0.73
C PHE A 184 4.68 16.77 -2.19
N GLY A 185 5.34 17.87 -2.58
CA GLY A 185 5.33 18.36 -3.96
C GLY A 185 5.87 17.34 -4.95
N ALA A 186 6.97 16.66 -4.59
CA ALA A 186 7.53 15.58 -5.41
C ALA A 186 6.53 14.44 -5.65
N PHE A 187 5.81 14.03 -4.61
CA PHE A 187 4.81 12.96 -4.70
C PHE A 187 3.63 13.36 -5.61
N ILE A 188 3.07 14.56 -5.43
CA ILE A 188 1.98 15.08 -6.27
C ILE A 188 2.42 15.23 -7.73
N ALA A 189 3.66 15.69 -7.97
CA ALA A 189 4.23 15.74 -9.32
C ALA A 189 4.26 14.37 -10.00
N GLY A 190 4.69 13.32 -9.28
CA GLY A 190 4.68 11.94 -9.77
C GLY A 190 3.27 11.45 -10.14
N LEU A 191 2.26 11.78 -9.33
CA LEU A 191 0.85 11.42 -9.60
C LEU A 191 0.27 12.10 -10.85
N CYS A 192 0.82 13.24 -11.26
CA CYS A 192 0.34 14.00 -12.41
C CYS A 192 0.88 13.46 -13.74
N ILE A 193 1.93 12.66 -13.73
CA ILE A 193 2.55 12.14 -14.96
C ILE A 193 1.67 11.02 -15.54
N PRO A 194 1.35 11.09 -16.85
CA PRO A 194 0.58 10.04 -17.51
C PRO A 194 1.37 8.72 -17.53
N ARG A 195 0.65 7.61 -17.29
CA ARG A 195 1.22 6.26 -17.21
C ARG A 195 1.06 5.43 -18.47
N LYS A 196 0.56 6.06 -19.54
CA LYS A 196 0.38 5.38 -20.82
C LYS A 196 1.73 5.42 -21.54
N GLY A 197 2.10 4.35 -22.25
CA GLY A 197 3.36 4.26 -22.99
C GLY A 197 4.56 3.84 -22.13
N GLU A 198 5.76 3.91 -22.71
CA GLU A 198 7.01 3.45 -22.10
C GLU A 198 7.67 4.49 -21.17
N LEU A 199 7.10 5.71 -21.04
CA LEU A 199 7.71 6.82 -20.28
C LEU A 199 8.02 6.46 -18.82
N VAL A 200 7.07 5.82 -18.12
CA VAL A 200 7.24 5.42 -16.73
C VAL A 200 8.34 4.38 -16.59
N GLU A 201 8.39 3.42 -17.51
CA GLU A 201 9.40 2.37 -17.56
C GLU A 201 10.79 2.96 -17.86
N PHE A 202 10.88 3.88 -18.81
CA PHE A 202 12.11 4.57 -19.16
C PHE A 202 12.68 5.42 -18.01
N LEU A 203 11.82 6.23 -17.36
CA LEU A 203 12.21 7.02 -16.19
C LEU A 203 12.65 6.11 -15.04
N SER A 204 11.92 5.02 -14.83
CA SER A 204 12.25 4.00 -13.82
C SER A 204 13.63 3.42 -14.10
N ILE A 205 13.88 2.83 -15.29
CA ILE A 205 15.15 2.15 -15.58
C ILE A 205 16.37 3.06 -15.40
N ARG A 206 16.29 4.33 -15.82
CA ARG A 206 17.46 5.22 -15.79
C ARG A 206 17.76 5.84 -14.43
N ILE A 207 16.72 6.15 -13.65
CA ILE A 207 16.88 6.95 -12.44
C ILE A 207 16.66 6.08 -11.19
N GLU A 208 15.74 5.12 -11.24
CA GLU A 208 15.47 4.21 -10.12
C GLU A 208 16.72 3.44 -9.72
N LEU A 209 17.54 3.02 -10.69
CA LEU A 209 18.80 2.31 -10.39
C LEU A 209 19.72 3.18 -9.52
N ILE A 210 19.92 4.44 -9.88
CA ILE A 210 20.74 5.37 -9.08
C ILE A 210 20.08 5.63 -7.72
N ILE A 211 18.76 5.76 -7.66
CA ILE A 211 18.06 6.00 -6.40
C ILE A 211 18.17 4.81 -5.47
N VAL A 212 17.89 3.60 -5.94
CA VAL A 212 17.82 2.38 -5.13
C VAL A 212 19.21 1.86 -4.77
N GLU A 213 20.18 1.94 -5.67
CA GLU A 213 21.54 1.43 -5.42
C GLU A 213 22.43 2.44 -4.67
N PHE A 214 22.20 3.75 -4.83
CA PHE A 214 23.09 4.76 -4.27
C PHE A 214 22.42 5.65 -3.21
N PHE A 215 21.33 6.34 -3.54
CA PHE A 215 20.73 7.31 -2.62
C PHE A 215 19.97 6.65 -1.46
N LEU A 216 19.29 5.53 -1.71
CA LEU A 216 18.49 4.84 -0.71
C LEU A 216 19.37 4.23 0.39
N PRO A 217 20.47 3.51 0.09
CA PRO A 217 21.37 2.99 1.12
C PRO A 217 22.04 4.12 1.90
N LEU A 218 22.45 5.21 1.25
CA LEU A 218 22.99 6.39 1.93
C LEU A 218 21.98 7.04 2.89
N TYR A 219 20.70 7.11 2.49
CA TYR A 219 19.64 7.62 3.36
C TYR A 219 19.44 6.75 4.60
N PHE A 220 19.43 5.43 4.43
CA PHE A 220 19.33 4.49 5.55
C PHE A 220 20.57 4.52 6.43
N ALA A 221 21.77 4.62 5.87
CA ALA A 221 23.02 4.76 6.63
C ALA A 221 23.02 6.04 7.47
N ASN A 222 22.63 7.18 6.90
CA ASN A 222 22.52 8.45 7.63
C ASN A 222 21.46 8.39 8.74
N SER A 223 20.29 7.80 8.45
CA SER A 223 19.24 7.63 9.47
C SER A 223 19.68 6.67 10.59
N GLY A 224 20.38 5.59 10.24
CA GLY A 224 20.95 4.63 11.19
C GLY A 224 22.01 5.27 12.07
N LEU A 225 22.91 6.09 11.51
CA LEU A 225 23.96 6.77 12.27
C LEU A 225 23.39 7.81 13.25
N LYS A 226 22.28 8.46 12.90
CA LYS A 226 21.52 9.34 13.80
C LYS A 226 20.78 8.59 14.91
N THR A 227 20.56 7.28 14.75
CA THR A 227 19.87 6.43 15.73
C THR A 227 20.81 6.13 16.89
N ARG A 228 20.74 6.95 17.94
CA ARG A 228 21.58 6.79 19.14
C ARG A 228 21.01 5.73 20.08
N LEU A 229 21.35 4.46 19.84
CA LEU A 229 20.91 3.33 20.67
C LEU A 229 21.35 3.46 22.14
N ASN A 230 22.48 4.12 22.40
CA ASN A 230 22.98 4.38 23.75
C ASN A 230 22.02 5.22 24.61
N LEU A 231 21.03 5.89 24.01
CA LEU A 231 19.99 6.59 24.76
C LEU A 231 19.00 5.62 25.42
N LEU A 232 18.94 4.37 24.98
CA LEU A 232 18.05 3.32 25.48
C LEU A 232 18.74 2.42 26.53
N ASN A 233 19.64 2.98 27.34
CA ASN A 233 20.43 2.21 28.30
C ASN A 233 19.69 1.84 29.60
N THR A 234 18.41 2.18 29.73
CA THR A 234 17.62 1.88 30.93
C THR A 234 16.61 0.76 30.67
N GLY A 235 16.39 -0.11 31.66
CA GLY A 235 15.39 -1.18 31.55
C GLY A 235 13.98 -0.66 31.28
N ARG A 236 13.66 0.55 31.78
CA ARG A 236 12.41 1.26 31.47
C ARG A 236 12.27 1.58 29.98
N ALA A 237 13.34 2.03 29.32
CA ALA A 237 13.30 2.34 27.89
C ALA A 237 13.06 1.10 27.01
N TRP A 238 13.69 -0.03 27.35
CA TRP A 238 13.45 -1.31 26.67
C TRP A 238 12.04 -1.84 26.91
N TRP A 239 11.51 -1.70 28.13
CA TRP A 239 10.13 -2.04 28.43
C TRP A 239 9.14 -1.19 27.63
N THR A 240 9.34 0.13 27.59
CA THR A 240 8.54 1.04 26.76
C THR A 240 8.60 0.63 25.29
N LEU A 241 9.78 0.31 24.75
CA LEU A 241 9.92 -0.16 23.37
C LEU A 241 9.12 -1.45 23.13
N ALA A 242 9.20 -2.43 24.03
CA ALA A 242 8.45 -3.69 23.90
C ALA A 242 6.94 -3.44 23.89
N VAL A 243 6.46 -2.58 24.78
CA VAL A 243 5.05 -2.15 24.83
C VAL A 243 4.65 -1.45 23.54
N LEU A 244 5.48 -0.54 23.02
CA LEU A 244 5.22 0.14 21.74
C LEU A 244 5.12 -0.85 20.58
N VAL A 245 6.01 -1.84 20.50
CA VAL A 245 5.98 -2.87 19.44
C VAL A 245 4.67 -3.66 19.49
N ILE A 246 4.21 -4.04 20.68
CA ILE A 246 2.95 -4.78 20.86
C ILE A 246 1.77 -3.89 20.46
N ILE A 247 1.69 -2.67 21.00
CA ILE A 247 0.61 -1.73 20.70
C ILE A 247 0.57 -1.42 19.21
N ALA A 248 1.72 -1.13 18.58
CA ALA A 248 1.82 -0.85 17.15
C ALA A 248 1.36 -2.04 16.32
N SER A 249 1.75 -3.25 16.68
CA SER A 249 1.31 -4.48 15.99
C SER A 249 -0.20 -4.69 16.12
N VAL A 250 -0.72 -4.67 17.34
CA VAL A 250 -2.14 -4.93 17.61
C VAL A 250 -3.01 -3.85 16.98
N SER A 251 -2.63 -2.58 17.12
CA SER A 251 -3.35 -1.44 16.56
C SER A 251 -3.50 -1.51 15.05
N LYS A 252 -2.61 -2.21 14.34
CA LYS A 252 -2.58 -2.30 12.88
C LYS A 252 -3.18 -3.62 12.38
N ILE A 253 -2.71 -4.74 12.92
CA ILE A 253 -3.09 -6.10 12.47
C ILE A 253 -4.57 -6.36 12.76
N VAL A 254 -5.05 -6.05 13.95
CA VAL A 254 -6.43 -6.37 14.37
C VAL A 254 -7.48 -5.63 13.53
N PRO A 255 -7.47 -4.29 13.39
CA PRO A 255 -8.49 -3.61 12.61
C PRO A 255 -8.42 -3.94 11.12
N VAL A 256 -7.23 -4.15 10.55
CA VAL A 256 -7.11 -4.59 9.14
C VAL A 256 -7.70 -5.98 8.97
N THR A 257 -7.43 -6.92 9.88
CA THR A 257 -7.96 -8.28 9.83
C THR A 257 -9.48 -8.27 9.92
N ILE A 258 -10.04 -7.54 10.88
CA ILE A 258 -11.48 -7.44 11.08
C ILE A 258 -12.14 -6.75 9.89
N ALA A 259 -11.63 -5.61 9.44
CA ALA A 259 -12.19 -4.89 8.30
C ALA A 259 -12.12 -5.74 7.02
N THR A 260 -10.98 -6.39 6.76
CA THR A 260 -10.85 -7.27 5.59
C THR A 260 -11.85 -8.44 5.67
N LYS A 261 -12.07 -9.02 6.86
CA LYS A 261 -13.04 -10.08 7.07
C LYS A 261 -14.46 -9.63 6.76
N ILE A 262 -14.86 -8.46 7.25
CA ILE A 262 -16.19 -7.88 7.06
C ILE A 262 -16.43 -7.53 5.58
N PHE A 263 -15.48 -6.85 4.93
CA PHE A 263 -15.69 -6.30 3.59
C PHE A 263 -15.33 -7.26 2.45
N SER A 264 -14.37 -8.18 2.65
CA SER A 264 -13.95 -9.15 1.61
C SER A 264 -14.56 -10.54 1.80
N ARG A 265 -15.12 -10.86 2.97
CA ARG A 265 -15.67 -12.19 3.34
C ARG A 265 -14.69 -13.36 3.08
N ARG A 266 -13.38 -13.12 3.13
CA ARG A 266 -12.33 -14.15 2.91
C ARG A 266 -12.06 -14.99 4.18
N SER A 267 -11.20 -16.00 4.07
CA SER A 267 -10.76 -16.83 5.21
C SER A 267 -10.07 -15.96 6.28
N TRP A 268 -10.10 -16.41 7.54
CA TRP A 268 -9.42 -15.70 8.63
C TRP A 268 -7.90 -15.63 8.40
N TYR A 269 -7.31 -16.67 7.80
CA TYR A 269 -5.88 -16.67 7.44
C TYR A 269 -5.54 -15.62 6.39
N TYR A 270 -6.37 -15.46 5.35
CA TYR A 270 -6.21 -14.38 4.37
C TYR A 270 -6.28 -13.01 5.03
N CYS A 271 -7.27 -12.80 5.92
CA CYS A 271 -7.47 -11.53 6.60
C CYS A 271 -6.33 -11.20 7.58
N ALA A 272 -5.86 -12.19 8.33
CA ALA A 272 -4.71 -12.05 9.23
C ALA A 272 -3.42 -11.76 8.46
N SER A 273 -3.22 -12.42 7.32
CA SER A 273 -2.09 -12.19 6.43
C SER A 273 -2.07 -10.75 5.89
N MET A 274 -3.22 -10.21 5.48
CA MET A 274 -3.37 -8.79 5.13
C MET A 274 -2.97 -7.86 6.29
N GLY A 275 -3.42 -8.16 7.51
CA GLY A 275 -3.07 -7.39 8.70
C GLY A 275 -1.56 -7.39 8.99
N VAL A 276 -0.93 -8.56 8.90
CA VAL A 276 0.51 -8.72 9.09
C VAL A 276 1.29 -7.97 8.02
N LEU A 277 0.90 -8.10 6.74
CA LEU A 277 1.51 -7.36 5.64
C LEU A 277 1.42 -5.84 5.83
N MET A 278 0.30 -5.34 6.34
CA MET A 278 0.11 -3.92 6.65
C MET A 278 0.92 -3.42 7.84
N ASN A 279 1.60 -4.30 8.58
CA ASN A 279 2.53 -3.91 9.64
C ASN A 279 3.95 -3.62 9.13
N THR A 280 4.20 -3.79 7.83
CA THR A 280 5.49 -3.49 7.19
C THR A 280 5.80 -2.01 7.29
N ARG A 281 6.91 -1.68 7.97
CA ARG A 281 7.41 -0.32 8.09
C ARG A 281 8.54 -0.08 7.10
N GLY A 282 8.93 1.18 6.89
CA GLY A 282 9.96 1.47 5.91
C GLY A 282 10.31 2.95 5.80
N ILE A 283 10.80 3.33 4.62
CA ILE A 283 11.42 4.64 4.41
C ILE A 283 10.48 5.82 4.71
N VAL A 284 9.19 5.71 4.37
CA VAL A 284 8.20 6.78 4.59
C VAL A 284 8.12 7.15 6.07
N GLN A 285 8.07 6.15 6.96
CA GLN A 285 8.06 6.39 8.40
C GLN A 285 9.36 7.05 8.87
N LEU A 286 10.53 6.60 8.40
CA LEU A 286 11.80 7.23 8.75
C LEU A 286 11.89 8.67 8.28
N VAL A 287 11.33 9.00 7.11
CA VAL A 287 11.27 10.38 6.60
C VAL A 287 10.44 11.26 7.55
N VAL A 288 9.24 10.80 7.92
CA VAL A 288 8.37 11.52 8.87
C VAL A 288 9.05 11.72 10.22
N LEU A 289 9.73 10.70 10.74
CA LEU A 289 10.47 10.78 12.01
C LEU A 289 11.65 11.75 11.92
N ASN A 290 12.43 11.72 10.83
CA ASN A 290 13.54 12.66 10.62
C ASN A 290 13.03 14.10 10.56
N ILE A 291 11.91 14.34 9.87
CA ILE A 291 11.25 15.65 9.83
C ILE A 291 10.84 16.08 11.25
N GLY A 292 10.21 15.19 12.02
CA GLY A 292 9.80 15.49 13.40
C GLY A 292 10.98 15.86 14.30
N VAL A 293 12.15 15.23 14.12
CA VAL A 293 13.39 15.60 14.83
C VAL A 293 13.93 16.96 14.34
N GLN A 294 13.93 17.22 13.03
CA GLN A 294 14.38 18.49 12.45
C GLN A 294 13.53 19.68 12.95
N LEU A 295 12.22 19.49 13.06
CA LEU A 295 11.28 20.46 13.62
C LEU A 295 11.34 20.52 15.16
N LYS A 296 12.24 19.75 15.81
CA LYS A 296 12.37 19.63 17.27
C LYS A 296 11.08 19.20 17.97
N VAL A 297 10.20 18.52 17.25
CA VAL A 297 8.96 17.94 17.77
C VAL A 297 9.24 16.61 18.46
N ILE A 298 10.10 15.79 17.86
CA ILE A 298 10.44 14.46 18.36
C ILE A 298 11.82 14.48 19.00
N SER A 299 11.94 13.95 20.22
CA SER A 299 13.23 13.81 20.90
C SER A 299 14.08 12.69 20.25
N PRO A 300 15.43 12.76 20.33
CA PRO A 300 16.29 11.69 19.81
C PRO A 300 16.02 10.31 20.44
N VAL A 301 15.49 10.27 21.67
CA VAL A 301 15.12 9.03 22.37
C VAL A 301 13.91 8.39 21.70
N ILE A 302 12.83 9.16 21.48
CA ILE A 302 11.62 8.69 20.82
C ILE A 302 11.92 8.30 19.38
N PHE A 303 12.75 9.09 18.68
CA PHE A 303 13.24 8.74 17.35
C PHE A 303 13.87 7.35 17.35
N ALA A 304 14.82 7.07 18.26
CA ALA A 304 15.48 5.77 18.33
C ALA A 304 14.51 4.63 18.64
N MET A 305 13.55 4.84 19.55
CA MET A 305 12.51 3.84 19.84
C MET A 305 11.67 3.51 18.60
N PHE A 306 11.23 4.51 17.84
CA PHE A 306 10.42 4.30 16.65
C PHE A 306 11.21 3.65 15.51
N VAL A 307 12.49 3.98 15.35
CA VAL A 307 13.38 3.30 14.39
C VAL A 307 13.50 1.82 14.75
N LEU A 308 13.79 1.49 16.01
CA LEU A 308 13.87 0.09 16.45
C LEU A 308 12.54 -0.66 16.31
N MET A 309 11.45 -0.02 16.71
CA MET A 309 10.11 -0.57 16.54
C MET A 309 9.85 -0.89 15.06
N ALA A 310 10.12 0.05 14.15
CA ALA A 310 9.93 -0.15 12.71
C ALA A 310 10.76 -1.33 12.18
N THR A 311 12.02 -1.42 12.60
CA THR A 311 12.92 -2.53 12.22
C THR A 311 12.39 -3.87 12.73
N ILE A 312 12.00 -3.95 14.01
CA ILE A 312 11.47 -5.19 14.62
C ILE A 312 10.20 -5.65 13.90
N LEU A 313 9.24 -4.74 13.67
CA LEU A 313 7.98 -5.08 13.01
C LEU A 313 8.19 -5.56 11.57
N THR A 314 9.08 -4.91 10.84
CA THR A 314 9.38 -5.27 9.45
C THR A 314 10.06 -6.63 9.36
N LEU A 315 11.07 -6.88 10.21
CA LEU A 315 11.74 -8.19 10.29
C LEU A 315 10.79 -9.31 10.72
N ALA A 316 9.86 -9.01 11.63
CA ALA A 316 8.86 -9.99 12.10
C ALA A 316 7.78 -10.30 11.05
N THR A 317 7.54 -9.41 10.08
CA THR A 317 6.45 -9.58 9.10
C THR A 317 6.65 -10.82 8.22
N SER A 318 7.86 -11.02 7.68
CA SER A 318 8.17 -12.17 6.79
C SER A 318 7.99 -13.55 7.46
N PRO A 319 8.57 -13.84 8.65
CA PRO A 319 8.38 -15.14 9.31
C PRO A 319 6.93 -15.37 9.74
N ILE A 320 6.23 -14.35 10.24
CA ILE A 320 4.82 -14.48 10.63
C ILE A 320 3.96 -14.79 9.41
N LEU A 321 4.20 -14.10 8.29
CA LEU A 321 3.44 -14.33 7.06
C LEU A 321 3.70 -15.72 6.48
N SER A 322 4.95 -16.19 6.47
CA SER A 322 5.27 -17.54 5.97
C SER A 322 4.61 -18.63 6.81
N PHE A 323 4.54 -18.45 8.13
CA PHE A 323 3.81 -19.34 9.03
C PHE A 323 2.30 -19.37 8.73
N LEU A 324 1.67 -18.20 8.56
CA LEU A 324 0.24 -18.09 8.23
C LEU A 324 -0.08 -18.72 6.86
N TYR A 325 0.74 -18.46 5.85
CA TYR A 325 0.50 -18.94 4.49
C TYR A 325 0.67 -20.46 4.37
N LYS A 326 1.66 -21.05 5.06
CA LYS A 326 1.83 -22.51 5.12
C LYS A 326 0.59 -23.21 5.67
N ARG A 327 -0.11 -22.57 6.62
CA ARG A 327 -1.32 -23.09 7.26
C ARG A 327 -2.59 -22.92 6.43
N ASP A 328 -2.68 -21.87 5.61
CA ASP A 328 -3.80 -21.69 4.65
C ASP A 328 -3.75 -22.74 3.51
N SER A 329 -2.56 -23.20 3.13
CA SER A 329 -2.36 -24.30 2.18
C SER A 329 -2.50 -25.72 2.77
N ASP A 330 -2.84 -25.86 4.06
CA ASP A 330 -3.10 -27.16 4.68
C ASP A 330 -4.44 -27.73 4.15
N PRO A 331 -4.48 -28.94 3.58
CA PRO A 331 -5.68 -29.56 3.04
C PRO A 331 -6.88 -29.53 3.99
N LYS A 332 -6.64 -29.67 5.31
CA LYS A 332 -7.70 -29.65 6.32
C LYS A 332 -8.39 -28.29 6.46
N VAL A 333 -7.63 -27.20 6.31
CA VAL A 333 -8.15 -25.82 6.39
C VAL A 333 -8.94 -25.45 5.12
N LEU A 334 -8.50 -25.95 3.97
CA LEU A 334 -9.19 -25.77 2.69
C LEU A 334 -10.54 -26.51 2.66
N GLU A 335 -10.60 -27.71 3.25
CA GLU A 335 -11.82 -28.49 3.39
C GLU A 335 -12.82 -27.77 4.32
N GLU A 336 -12.37 -27.35 5.50
CA GLU A 336 -13.20 -26.61 6.47
C GLU A 336 -13.73 -25.27 5.91
N SER A 337 -12.92 -24.55 5.13
CA SER A 337 -13.32 -23.30 4.48
C SER A 337 -14.32 -23.51 3.34
N ARG A 338 -14.21 -24.61 2.59
CA ARG A 338 -15.19 -24.99 1.55
C ARG A 338 -16.53 -25.34 2.17
N THR A 339 -16.53 -26.21 3.18
CA THR A 339 -17.76 -26.62 3.87
C THR A 339 -18.50 -25.42 4.47
N ALA A 340 -17.79 -24.47 5.08
CA ALA A 340 -18.39 -23.25 5.62
C ALA A 340 -18.97 -22.32 4.53
N HIS A 341 -18.31 -22.22 3.37
CA HIS A 341 -18.80 -21.40 2.25
C HIS A 341 -20.05 -22.01 1.61
N ASP A 342 -20.04 -23.33 1.39
CA ASP A 342 -21.18 -24.06 0.82
C ASP A 342 -22.41 -23.99 1.73
N LEU A 343 -22.20 -24.10 3.05
CA LEU A 343 -23.28 -23.94 4.04
C LEU A 343 -23.87 -22.52 4.03
N HIS A 344 -23.04 -21.49 3.87
CA HIS A 344 -23.52 -20.11 3.79
C HIS A 344 -24.32 -19.83 2.51
N LEU A 345 -23.91 -20.39 1.37
CA LEU A 345 -24.67 -20.29 0.12
C LEU A 345 -26.01 -21.04 0.21
N ALA A 346 -26.04 -22.18 0.90
CA ALA A 346 -27.28 -22.91 1.17
C ALA A 346 -28.24 -22.06 2.03
N LEU A 347 -27.75 -21.45 3.10
CA LEU A 347 -28.54 -20.58 3.98
C LEU A 347 -29.02 -19.30 3.28
N GLU A 348 -28.18 -18.62 2.49
CA GLU A 348 -28.62 -17.47 1.67
C GLU A 348 -29.65 -17.90 0.61
N GLY A 349 -29.55 -19.11 0.06
CA GLY A 349 -30.53 -19.68 -0.87
C GLY A 349 -31.89 -19.93 -0.21
N GLU A 350 -31.90 -20.55 0.97
CA GLU A 350 -33.12 -20.82 1.75
C GLU A 350 -33.81 -19.54 2.22
N VAL A 351 -33.05 -18.56 2.74
CA VAL A 351 -33.59 -17.25 3.15
C VAL A 351 -34.20 -16.50 1.96
N ASN A 352 -33.63 -16.62 0.76
CA ASN A 352 -34.20 -16.02 -0.45
C ASN A 352 -35.46 -16.75 -0.94
N LEU A 353 -35.59 -18.05 -0.70
CA LEU A 353 -36.80 -18.82 -1.02
C LEU A 353 -37.93 -18.53 -0.03
N GLU A 354 -37.61 -18.42 1.25
CA GLU A 354 -38.56 -18.10 2.32
C GLU A 354 -39.12 -16.68 2.17
N ASN A 355 -38.24 -15.69 1.92
CA ASN A 355 -38.66 -14.31 1.61
C ASN A 355 -39.51 -14.21 0.33
N LYS A 356 -39.32 -15.12 -0.64
CA LYS A 356 -40.11 -15.17 -1.87
C LYS A 356 -41.45 -15.89 -1.68
N SER A 357 -41.54 -16.80 -0.71
CA SER A 357 -42.78 -17.45 -0.29
C SER A 357 -43.66 -16.54 0.56
N GLU A 358 -43.09 -15.65 1.38
CA GLU A 358 -43.87 -14.70 2.20
C GLU A 358 -44.36 -13.47 1.41
N ASN A 359 -43.67 -13.05 0.35
CA ASN A 359 -44.05 -11.88 -0.48
C ASN A 359 -44.72 -12.23 -1.83
N GLY A 360 -45.09 -13.50 -2.06
CA GLY A 360 -45.65 -13.95 -3.33
C GLY A 360 -47.17 -14.03 -3.34
N THR A 361 -47.84 -12.97 -3.81
CA THR A 361 -49.17 -13.08 -4.43
C THR A 361 -49.06 -14.05 -5.61
N ILE A 362 -50.00 -14.99 -5.70
CA ILE A 362 -50.08 -15.99 -6.76
C ILE A 362 -50.25 -15.25 -8.09
N ASP A 363 -49.23 -15.33 -8.96
CA ASP A 363 -49.38 -15.05 -10.39
C ASP A 363 -48.98 -16.31 -11.14
N ASN A 364 -49.99 -17.01 -11.65
CA ASN A 364 -49.84 -18.16 -12.53
C ASN A 364 -49.52 -17.63 -13.93
N ASP A 365 -48.26 -17.66 -14.34
CA ASP A 365 -47.86 -17.88 -15.74
C ASP A 365 -46.33 -17.85 -15.87
N ALA A 366 -45.70 -19.02 -15.94
CA ALA A 366 -44.48 -19.26 -16.72
C ALA A 366 -44.09 -20.73 -16.67
N ILE A 367 -44.55 -21.47 -17.68
CA ILE A 367 -44.04 -22.78 -18.07
C ILE A 367 -42.55 -22.63 -18.43
N ILE A 368 -41.66 -23.27 -17.68
CA ILE A 368 -40.26 -23.50 -18.07
C ILE A 368 -40.05 -25.01 -18.19
N PRO A 369 -39.57 -25.54 -19.34
CA PRO A 369 -39.41 -26.98 -19.54
C PRO A 369 -38.16 -27.53 -18.80
N PRO A 370 -38.14 -28.83 -18.47
CA PRO A 370 -37.09 -29.41 -17.64
C PRO A 370 -35.77 -29.56 -18.40
N LYS A 371 -34.70 -28.95 -17.86
CA LYS A 371 -33.33 -29.22 -18.32
C LYS A 371 -32.88 -30.57 -17.76
N LYS A 372 -32.57 -31.49 -18.69
CA LYS A 372 -32.09 -32.87 -18.45
C LYS A 372 -31.08 -32.98 -17.31
N ARG A 373 -31.40 -33.81 -16.33
CA ARG A 373 -30.48 -34.40 -15.35
C ARG A 373 -29.64 -35.45 -16.08
N SER A 374 -28.41 -35.13 -16.47
CA SER A 374 -27.44 -36.15 -16.86
C SER A 374 -26.79 -36.69 -15.60
N GLU A 375 -27.27 -37.85 -15.16
CA GLU A 375 -26.49 -38.76 -14.33
C GLU A 375 -25.20 -39.09 -15.08
N THR A 376 -24.05 -38.92 -14.45
CA THR A 376 -22.84 -39.63 -14.88
C THR A 376 -22.09 -40.06 -13.63
N SER A 377 -22.26 -41.34 -13.34
CA SER A 377 -21.65 -42.08 -12.26
C SER A 377 -20.13 -41.97 -12.28
N ILE A 378 -19.54 -41.61 -11.14
CA ILE A 378 -18.11 -41.77 -10.89
C ILE A 378 -17.87 -43.27 -10.69
N LYS A 379 -17.33 -43.94 -11.71
CA LYS A 379 -16.69 -45.26 -11.56
C LYS A 379 -15.21 -45.07 -11.27
N THR A 380 -14.83 -45.45 -10.06
CA THR A 380 -13.47 -45.71 -9.62
C THR A 380 -12.86 -46.81 -10.48
N ILE A 381 -11.75 -46.55 -11.16
CA ILE A 381 -10.82 -47.59 -11.64
C ILE A 381 -9.40 -47.13 -11.33
N SER A 382 -8.76 -47.88 -10.44
CA SER A 382 -7.33 -47.99 -10.28
C SER A 382 -6.72 -48.70 -11.48
N ASP A 383 -5.69 -48.15 -12.11
CA ASP A 383 -4.37 -48.78 -12.20
C ASP A 383 -3.45 -48.02 -13.14
N GLY A 384 -2.17 -48.02 -12.80
CA GLY A 384 -1.13 -47.30 -13.51
C GLY A 384 -0.82 -47.86 -14.90
N ARG A 385 -0.52 -46.93 -15.82
CA ARG A 385 0.61 -46.96 -16.76
C ARG A 385 0.54 -45.71 -17.63
N SER A 386 1.55 -44.86 -17.51
CA SER A 386 1.79 -43.71 -18.39
C SER A 386 2.01 -44.20 -19.82
N TYR A 387 1.20 -43.71 -20.76
CA TYR A 387 1.53 -43.73 -22.18
C TYR A 387 1.64 -42.29 -22.67
N SER A 388 2.83 -41.94 -23.16
CA SER A 388 3.11 -40.72 -23.90
C SER A 388 2.41 -40.77 -25.27
N ILE A 389 1.57 -39.77 -25.56
CA ILE A 389 1.13 -39.48 -26.93
C ILE A 389 1.57 -38.06 -27.24
N ALA A 390 2.60 -37.96 -28.06
CA ALA A 390 3.04 -36.73 -28.71
C ALA A 390 2.10 -36.44 -29.89
N ILE A 391 1.49 -35.26 -29.91
CA ILE A 391 0.76 -34.75 -31.08
C ILE A 391 1.48 -33.48 -31.53
N HIS A 392 2.17 -33.58 -32.67
CA HIS A 392 2.67 -32.44 -33.43
C HIS A 392 1.49 -31.73 -34.14
N PRO A 393 1.43 -30.38 -34.15
CA PRO A 393 0.71 -29.66 -35.17
C PRO A 393 1.67 -29.21 -36.29
N ARG A 394 1.30 -29.49 -37.56
CA ARG A 394 1.89 -28.87 -38.75
C ARG A 394 1.36 -27.43 -38.94
N PRO A 395 2.10 -26.55 -39.63
CA PRO A 395 1.87 -25.12 -39.61
C PRO A 395 0.83 -24.68 -40.64
N SER A 396 0.00 -23.70 -40.29
CA SER A 396 -0.72 -22.87 -41.26
C SER A 396 -0.66 -21.41 -40.84
N SER A 397 -0.11 -20.62 -41.76
CA SER A 397 0.07 -19.18 -41.77
C SER A 397 -1.23 -18.37 -41.65
N SER A 398 -1.29 -17.45 -40.69
CA SER A 398 -1.82 -16.08 -40.87
C SER A 398 -1.50 -15.27 -39.60
N GLY A 399 -0.49 -14.42 -39.70
CA GLY A 399 0.04 -13.65 -38.58
C GLY A 399 -0.79 -12.40 -38.31
N HIS A 400 -1.46 -12.37 -37.17
CA HIS A 400 -1.88 -11.16 -36.45
C HIS A 400 -2.01 -11.50 -34.96
N GLU A 401 -0.87 -11.56 -34.26
CA GLU A 401 -0.88 -11.55 -32.79
C GLU A 401 0.51 -11.20 -32.24
N ILE A 402 0.76 -9.92 -31.98
CA ILE A 402 1.82 -9.45 -31.08
C ILE A 402 1.30 -8.21 -30.35
N SER A 403 1.09 -8.29 -29.02
CA SER A 403 1.33 -7.18 -28.05
C SER A 403 0.75 -7.40 -26.63
N THR A 404 0.63 -8.63 -26.14
CA THR A 404 0.21 -8.87 -24.73
C THR A 404 1.20 -9.65 -23.88
N VAL A 405 2.25 -10.23 -24.45
CA VAL A 405 3.20 -11.13 -23.73
C VAL A 405 4.47 -10.41 -23.22
N THR A 406 4.70 -9.14 -23.61
CA THR A 406 5.91 -8.40 -23.22
C THR A 406 5.81 -7.65 -21.88
N LYS A 407 4.60 -7.38 -21.36
CA LYS A 407 4.43 -6.59 -20.11
C LYS A 407 4.73 -7.36 -18.82
N ASP A 408 4.44 -8.66 -18.77
CA ASP A 408 4.71 -9.48 -17.57
C ASP A 408 6.21 -9.73 -17.36
N ASN A 409 7.00 -9.77 -18.44
CA ASN A 409 8.44 -9.98 -18.38
C ASN A 409 9.21 -8.75 -17.87
N ALA A 410 8.70 -7.54 -18.06
CA ALA A 410 9.34 -6.31 -17.58
C ALA A 410 9.25 -6.20 -16.05
N LEU A 411 8.08 -6.50 -15.47
CA LEU A 411 7.87 -6.50 -14.02
C LEU A 411 8.71 -7.59 -13.34
N GLN A 412 8.77 -8.80 -13.91
CA GLN A 412 9.59 -9.90 -13.41
C GLN A 412 11.10 -9.60 -13.47
N ARG A 413 11.60 -8.97 -14.54
CA ARG A 413 13.02 -8.57 -14.65
C ARG A 413 13.38 -7.46 -13.65
N LYS A 414 12.46 -6.53 -13.40
CA LYS A 414 12.63 -5.42 -12.45
C LYS A 414 12.74 -5.93 -11.00
N CYS A 415 11.88 -6.88 -10.66
CA CYS A 415 11.79 -7.49 -9.35
C CYS A 415 12.92 -8.50 -9.03
N SER A 416 13.40 -9.26 -10.02
CA SER A 416 14.52 -10.20 -9.84
C SER A 416 15.88 -9.52 -9.67
N ARG A 417 16.03 -8.25 -10.04
CA ARG A 417 17.27 -7.47 -9.83
C ARG A 417 17.31 -6.77 -8.47
N MET A 418 16.15 -6.46 -7.89
CA MET A 418 16.02 -5.86 -6.56
C MET A 418 16.29 -6.87 -5.41
N THR A 419 16.49 -8.15 -5.72
CA THR A 419 16.69 -9.25 -4.74
C THR A 419 18.15 -9.47 -4.35
N LEU A 420 19.08 -8.64 -4.85
CA LEU A 420 20.52 -8.78 -4.60
C LEU A 420 21.03 -7.97 -3.39
N PHE A 421 20.15 -7.29 -2.64
CA PHE A 421 20.48 -6.60 -1.38
C PHE A 421 19.43 -6.78 -0.29
#